data_AF-A0A7S2CAZ1-F1
#
_entry.id   AF-A0A7S2CAZ1-F1
#
_cell.length_a   1.000
_cell.length_b   1.000
_cell.length_c   1.000
_cell.angle_alpha   90.00
_cell.angle_beta   90.00
_cell.angle_gamma   90.00
#
_symmetry.space_group_name_H-M   'P 1'
#
loop_
_entity.id
_entity.type
_entity.pdbx_description
1 polymer ?
#
loop_
_entity_poly.entity_id
_entity_poly.type
_entity_poly.pdbx_seq_one_letter_code
_entity_poly.pdbx_strand_id
1 'polypeptide(L)'
;MRDAGWAADNLAFGSGGALLQKLHRDTQKCAFKCSHALVNGEGVDVVKDPVTDPGKKSKKGRLTLEVRDGVFTTVTEGKGDPSKDQLVEVFRDGHLLVDQTFAQIRERSRVGL
;
A
#
# COMPACT_ATOMS: atom_id res chain seq x y z
N MET A 1 30.20 14.12 10.27
CA MET A 1 30.36 13.20 11.42
C MET A 1 31.38 12.13 11.08
N ARG A 2 31.10 11.25 10.09
CA ARG A 2 32.05 10.25 9.59
C ARG A 2 33.42 10.85 9.23
N ASP A 3 33.43 11.91 8.43
CA ASP A 3 34.69 12.52 7.97
C ASP A 3 35.46 13.24 9.09
N ALA A 4 34.80 13.50 10.22
CA ALA A 4 35.41 14.04 11.44
C ALA A 4 35.68 12.95 12.50
N GLY A 5 35.51 11.67 12.16
CA GLY A 5 35.81 10.53 13.03
C GLY A 5 34.80 10.27 14.16
N TRP A 6 33.64 10.94 14.19
CA TRP A 6 32.65 10.78 15.25
C TRP A 6 31.73 9.59 14.98
N ALA A 7 31.63 8.66 15.94
CA ALA A 7 30.70 7.53 15.91
C ALA A 7 29.24 7.97 16.04
N ALA A 8 28.33 7.29 15.32
CA ALA A 8 26.90 7.60 15.32
C ALA A 8 26.23 7.32 16.67
N ASP A 9 26.71 6.33 17.42
CA ASP A 9 26.17 5.92 18.73
C ASP A 9 26.23 7.03 19.79
N ASN A 10 27.06 8.06 19.57
CA ASN A 10 27.19 9.21 20.45
C ASN A 10 26.09 10.26 20.24
N LEU A 11 25.11 10.01 19.36
CA LEU A 11 24.16 11.01 18.90
C LEU A 11 22.73 10.52 19.02
N ALA A 12 21.84 11.47 19.30
CA ALA A 12 20.41 11.32 19.13
C ALA A 12 19.91 12.36 18.13
N PHE A 13 18.94 11.97 17.30
CA PHE A 13 18.33 12.84 16.30
C PHE A 13 16.89 13.16 16.67
N GLY A 14 16.54 14.44 16.68
CA GLY A 14 15.17 14.91 16.80
C GLY A 14 14.69 15.53 15.48
N SER A 15 13.53 15.11 14.98
CA SER A 15 12.88 15.72 13.83
C SER A 15 11.40 15.93 14.13
N GLY A 16 10.97 17.20 14.18
CA GLY A 16 9.59 17.59 14.45
C GLY A 16 8.79 17.72 13.16
N GLY A 17 8.62 18.96 12.68
CA GLY A 17 7.77 19.27 11.52
C GLY A 17 8.16 18.53 10.24
N ALA A 18 9.45 18.26 9.99
CA ALA A 18 9.86 17.49 8.82
C ALA A 18 9.40 16.02 8.87
N LEU A 19 9.37 15.41 10.06
CA LEU A 19 8.93 14.03 10.25
C LEU A 19 7.40 13.90 10.26
N LEU A 20 6.69 14.86 10.85
CA LEU A 20 5.26 14.73 11.15
C LEU A 20 4.33 15.62 10.31
N GLN A 21 4.83 16.69 9.66
CA GLN A 21 3.99 17.69 9.00
C GLN A 21 4.39 17.99 7.55
N LYS A 22 5.67 17.81 7.17
CA LYS A 22 6.16 18.07 5.81
C LYS A 22 5.92 16.88 4.86
N LEU A 23 4.80 16.20 5.04
CA LEU A 23 4.31 15.10 4.21
C LEU A 23 2.86 15.42 3.84
N HIS A 24 2.45 15.06 2.63
CA HIS A 24 1.07 15.17 2.20
C HIS A 24 0.67 13.93 1.39
N ARG A 25 -0.62 13.81 1.09
CA ARG A 25 -1.20 12.67 0.34
C ARG A 25 -0.41 12.31 -0.92
N ASP A 26 0.06 13.33 -1.65
CA ASP A 26 0.78 13.12 -2.92
C ASP A 26 2.24 12.70 -2.74
N THR A 27 2.83 12.83 -1.55
CA THR A 27 4.22 12.39 -1.29
C THR A 27 4.41 10.90 -1.65
N GLN A 28 3.40 10.06 -1.37
CA GLN A 28 3.36 8.65 -1.76
C GLN A 28 2.26 8.36 -2.81
N LYS A 29 1.65 9.41 -3.38
CA LYS A 29 0.55 9.32 -4.36
C LYS A 29 -0.65 8.48 -3.86
N CYS A 30 -0.98 8.57 -2.57
CA CYS A 30 -2.11 7.83 -1.98
C CYS A 30 -3.41 8.20 -2.71
N ALA A 31 -4.11 7.19 -3.23
CA ALA A 31 -5.30 7.37 -4.05
C ALA A 31 -6.27 6.19 -3.92
N PHE A 32 -7.57 6.51 -3.91
CA PHE A 32 -8.66 5.53 -4.01
C PHE A 32 -9.34 5.65 -5.38
N LYS A 33 -9.62 4.52 -6.03
CA LYS A 33 -10.24 4.44 -7.37
C LYS A 33 -11.12 3.19 -7.46
N CYS A 34 -12.27 3.32 -8.10
CA CYS A 34 -13.06 2.16 -8.53
C CYS A 34 -12.31 1.43 -9.63
N SER A 35 -12.19 0.10 -9.51
CA SER A 35 -11.58 -0.76 -10.53
C SER A 35 -12.56 -1.77 -11.13
N HIS A 36 -13.68 -2.07 -10.48
CA HIS A 36 -14.66 -3.07 -10.92
C HIS A 36 -16.07 -2.68 -10.48
N ALA A 37 -17.06 -2.92 -11.33
CA ALA A 37 -18.49 -2.72 -11.03
C ALA A 37 -19.32 -3.92 -11.49
N LEU A 38 -20.48 -4.11 -10.89
CA LEU A 38 -21.53 -4.99 -11.42
C LEU A 38 -22.61 -4.13 -12.07
N VAL A 39 -22.84 -4.29 -13.36
CA VAL A 39 -23.85 -3.55 -14.14
C VAL A 39 -24.80 -4.57 -14.75
N ASN A 40 -26.08 -4.52 -14.37
CA ASN A 40 -27.10 -5.49 -14.81
C ASN A 40 -26.71 -6.96 -14.55
N GLY A 41 -25.97 -7.21 -13.45
CA GLY A 41 -25.48 -8.55 -13.10
C GLY A 41 -24.18 -8.96 -13.77
N GLU A 42 -23.66 -8.15 -14.70
CA GLU A 42 -22.39 -8.42 -15.41
C GLU A 42 -21.23 -7.64 -14.78
N GLY A 43 -20.09 -8.31 -14.63
CA GLY A 43 -18.85 -7.69 -14.15
C GLY A 43 -18.22 -6.82 -15.23
N VAL A 44 -17.91 -5.57 -14.89
CA VAL A 44 -17.27 -4.60 -15.79
C VAL A 44 -16.01 -4.05 -15.13
N ASP A 45 -14.90 -4.08 -15.87
CA ASP A 45 -13.66 -3.41 -15.51
C ASP A 45 -13.81 -1.89 -15.63
N VAL A 46 -13.48 -1.16 -14.57
CA VAL A 46 -13.47 0.30 -14.53
C VAL A 46 -12.03 0.80 -14.53
N VAL A 47 -11.72 1.76 -15.41
CA VAL A 47 -10.39 2.37 -15.50
C VAL A 47 -10.48 3.86 -15.77
N LYS A 48 -9.66 4.64 -15.08
CA LYS A 48 -9.39 6.04 -15.45
C LYS A 48 -8.06 6.10 -16.17
N ASP A 49 -8.06 6.63 -17.40
CA ASP A 49 -6.87 6.80 -18.22
C ASP A 49 -6.83 8.22 -18.82
N PRO A 50 -6.30 9.22 -18.09
CA PRO A 50 -6.29 10.61 -18.55
C PRO A 50 -5.33 10.80 -19.73
N VAL A 51 -5.83 11.36 -20.84
CA VAL A 51 -5.03 11.65 -22.05
C VAL A 51 -3.81 12.53 -21.75
N THR A 52 -3.93 13.49 -20.84
CA THR A 52 -2.89 14.48 -20.54
C THR A 52 -1.91 14.04 -19.46
N ASP A 53 -2.15 12.91 -18.78
CA ASP A 53 -1.32 12.45 -17.67
C ASP A 53 -1.34 10.91 -17.56
N PRO A 54 -0.54 10.22 -18.39
CA PRO A 54 -0.47 8.76 -18.40
C PRO A 54 -0.03 8.16 -17.05
N GLY A 55 0.69 8.92 -16.23
CA GLY A 55 1.12 8.51 -14.89
C GLY A 55 -0.03 8.38 -13.89
N LYS A 56 -1.25 8.84 -14.24
CA LYS A 56 -2.48 8.74 -13.44
C LYS A 56 -3.42 7.63 -13.90
N LYS A 57 -2.99 6.75 -14.81
CA LYS A 57 -3.75 5.57 -15.20
C LYS A 57 -3.99 4.66 -14.00
N SER A 58 -5.24 4.29 -13.73
CA SER A 58 -5.58 3.37 -12.65
C SER A 58 -5.45 1.90 -13.09
N LYS A 59 -5.32 0.99 -12.11
CA LYS A 59 -5.55 -0.44 -12.34
C LYS A 59 -7.05 -0.70 -12.56
N LYS A 60 -7.39 -1.85 -13.14
CA LYS A 60 -8.76 -2.24 -13.47
C LYS A 60 -9.06 -3.70 -13.11
N GLY A 61 -10.34 -3.97 -12.93
CA GLY A 61 -10.90 -5.26 -12.50
C GLY A 61 -10.72 -5.57 -11.02
N ARG A 62 -11.05 -6.82 -10.68
CA ARG A 62 -10.76 -7.40 -9.36
C ARG A 62 -9.24 -7.56 -9.19
N LEU A 63 -8.73 -7.22 -8.01
CA LEU A 63 -7.30 -7.17 -7.73
C LEU A 63 -6.93 -8.18 -6.64
N THR A 64 -5.76 -8.79 -6.76
CA THR A 64 -5.06 -9.47 -5.66
C THR A 64 -3.67 -8.85 -5.49
N LEU A 65 -3.09 -8.95 -4.30
CA LEU A 65 -1.69 -8.66 -4.05
C LEU A 65 -0.97 -9.99 -3.80
N GLU A 66 0.03 -10.33 -4.62
CA GLU A 66 0.74 -11.60 -4.52
C GLU A 66 2.23 -11.36 -4.32
N VAL A 67 2.95 -12.34 -3.76
CA VAL A 67 4.42 -12.34 -3.74
C VAL A 67 4.90 -13.29 -4.84
N ARG A 68 5.57 -12.73 -5.85
CA ARG A 68 6.15 -13.48 -6.97
C ARG A 68 7.65 -13.20 -6.99
N ASP A 69 8.46 -14.25 -6.91
CA ASP A 69 9.92 -14.16 -6.88
C ASP A 69 10.45 -13.19 -5.79
N GLY A 70 9.80 -13.19 -4.62
CA GLY A 70 10.15 -12.32 -3.49
C GLY A 70 9.66 -10.87 -3.63
N VAL A 71 8.91 -10.54 -4.68
CA VAL A 71 8.42 -9.17 -4.95
C VAL A 71 6.91 -9.11 -4.89
N PHE A 72 6.38 -8.09 -4.20
CA PHE A 72 4.96 -7.79 -4.20
C PHE A 72 4.48 -7.36 -5.59
N THR A 73 3.52 -8.09 -6.14
CA THR A 73 2.94 -7.88 -7.46
C THR A 73 1.42 -7.79 -7.35
N THR A 74 0.82 -6.69 -7.80
CA THR A 74 -0.64 -6.61 -7.94
C THR A 74 -1.08 -7.30 -9.22
N VAL A 75 -1.94 -8.31 -9.11
CA VAL A 75 -2.58 -8.96 -10.26
C VAL A 75 -3.95 -8.34 -10.50
N THR A 76 -4.30 -8.08 -11.75
CA THR A 76 -5.49 -7.31 -12.14
C THR A 76 -6.53 -8.17 -12.87
N GLU A 77 -7.69 -7.58 -13.18
CA GLU A 77 -8.70 -8.19 -14.06
C GLU A 77 -9.20 -9.57 -13.59
N GLY A 78 -9.15 -9.83 -12.28
CA GLY A 78 -9.55 -11.12 -11.71
C GLY A 78 -8.65 -12.31 -12.07
N LYS A 79 -7.46 -12.07 -12.62
CA LYS A 79 -6.49 -13.12 -13.01
C LYS A 79 -5.63 -13.62 -11.85
N GLY A 80 -5.80 -13.05 -10.66
CA GLY A 80 -5.08 -13.42 -9.47
C GLY A 80 -5.55 -14.74 -8.88
N ASP A 81 -4.69 -15.36 -8.07
CA ASP A 81 -5.01 -16.55 -7.29
C ASP A 81 -5.43 -16.13 -5.87
N PRO A 82 -6.71 -16.29 -5.48
CA PRO A 82 -7.18 -15.92 -4.15
C PRO A 82 -6.42 -16.60 -3.00
N SER A 83 -5.84 -17.79 -3.23
CA SER A 83 -5.04 -18.48 -2.20
C SER A 83 -3.67 -17.85 -1.97
N LYS A 84 -3.20 -17.01 -2.90
CA LYS A 84 -1.94 -16.26 -2.81
C LYS A 84 -2.14 -14.81 -2.40
N ASP A 85 -3.40 -14.35 -2.30
CA ASP A 85 -3.70 -12.97 -2.01
C ASP A 85 -3.24 -12.59 -0.59
N GLN A 86 -2.42 -11.55 -0.52
CA GLN A 86 -1.90 -10.99 0.72
C GLN A 86 -2.92 -10.02 1.36
N LEU A 87 -3.96 -9.63 0.62
CA LEU A 87 -5.08 -8.86 1.16
C LEU A 87 -5.97 -9.76 2.01
N VAL A 88 -6.23 -9.32 3.23
CA VAL A 88 -7.15 -9.99 4.16
C VAL A 88 -8.33 -9.09 4.43
N GLU A 89 -9.49 -9.71 4.63
CA GLU A 89 -10.67 -8.96 5.04
C GLU A 89 -10.53 -8.53 6.49
N VAL A 90 -10.49 -7.23 6.72
CA VAL A 90 -10.36 -6.64 8.06
C VAL A 90 -11.69 -6.11 8.61
N PHE A 91 -12.67 -5.91 7.73
CA PHE A 91 -13.97 -5.34 8.06
C PHE A 91 -15.04 -5.89 7.11
N ARG A 92 -16.19 -6.31 7.65
CA ARG A 92 -17.34 -6.78 6.89
C ARG A 92 -18.63 -6.37 7.59
N ASP A 93 -19.57 -5.81 6.84
CA ASP A 93 -20.95 -5.54 7.28
C ASP A 93 -21.06 -4.86 8.66
N GLY A 94 -20.27 -3.80 8.88
CA GLY A 94 -20.30 -3.05 10.14
C GLY A 94 -19.37 -3.58 11.23
N HIS A 95 -18.74 -4.74 11.02
CA HIS A 95 -17.95 -5.42 12.05
C HIS A 95 -16.46 -5.44 11.71
N LEU A 96 -15.64 -5.12 12.72
CA LEU A 96 -14.20 -5.31 12.66
C LEU A 96 -13.87 -6.81 12.81
N LEU A 97 -13.15 -7.38 11.84
CA LEU A 97 -12.78 -8.79 11.82
C LEU A 97 -11.36 -9.03 12.29
N VAL A 98 -10.49 -8.04 12.09
CA VAL A 98 -9.07 -8.12 12.43
C VAL A 98 -8.71 -6.91 13.28
N ASP A 99 -8.44 -7.14 14.55
CA ASP A 99 -7.90 -6.14 15.47
C ASP A 99 -6.41 -6.42 15.71
N GLN A 100 -5.56 -5.50 15.23
CA GLN A 100 -4.10 -5.66 15.31
C GLN A 100 -3.53 -4.78 16.42
N THR A 101 -2.81 -5.42 17.34
CA THR A 101 -2.06 -4.71 18.37
C THR A 101 -0.91 -3.90 17.77
N PHE A 102 -0.52 -2.83 18.44
CA PHE A 102 0.63 -2.04 18.02
C PHE A 102 1.95 -2.84 18.03
N ALA A 103 2.08 -3.83 18.92
CA ALA A 103 3.23 -4.73 18.96
C ALA A 103 3.33 -5.60 17.69
N GLN A 104 2.21 -6.16 17.22
CA GLN A 104 2.17 -6.92 15.96
C GLN A 104 2.54 -6.05 14.76
N ILE A 105 2.07 -4.79 14.73
CA ILE A 105 2.43 -3.84 13.67
C ILE A 105 3.94 -3.57 13.69
N ARG A 106 4.51 -3.28 14.87
CA ARG A 106 5.96 -3.06 15.03
C ARG A 106 6.78 -4.25 14.57
N GLU A 107 6.37 -5.47 14.94
CA GLU A 107 7.07 -6.70 14.53
C GLU A 107 7.10 -6.83 13.00
N ARG A 108 5.95 -6.69 12.33
CA ARG A 108 5.86 -6.77 10.86
C ARG A 108 6.64 -5.66 10.15
N SER A 109 6.76 -4.48 10.77
CA SER A 109 7.50 -3.34 10.23
C SER A 109 9.00 -3.40 10.51
N ARG A 110 9.50 -4.43 11.21
CA ARG A 110 10.95 -4.62 11.34
C ARG A 110 11.50 -4.94 9.96
N VAL A 111 12.15 -3.94 9.38
CA VAL A 111 13.02 -4.13 8.23
C VAL A 111 14.10 -5.11 8.68
N GLY A 112 14.31 -6.18 7.91
CA GLY A 112 15.56 -6.93 7.97
C GLY A 112 16.67 -6.00 7.52
N LEU A 113 17.29 -5.31 8.47
CA LEU A 113 18.62 -4.72 8.29
C LEU A 113 19.66 -5.85 8.36
#